data_AF-A0A7W0R624-F1
#
_entry.id   AF-A0A7W0R624-F1
#
_cell.length_a   1.000
_cell.length_b   1.000
_cell.length_c   1.000
_cell.angle_alpha   90.00
_cell.angle_beta   90.00
_cell.angle_gamma   90.00
#
_symmetry.space_group_name_H-M   'P 1'
#
loop_
_entity.id
_entity.type
_entity.pdbx_description
1 polymer ?
#
loop_
_entity_poly.entity_id
_entity_poly.type
_entity_poly.pdbx_seq_one_letter_code
_entity_poly.pdbx_strand_id
1 'polypeptide(L)'
;MPSTLTFLGLGLGIGGVAFLGSDSEFNVGPGIILAAAAALTWSIGSWYTAHVELPTQVLYASGVSHMVSGSALLLISTASGEVPQLVSGSISQASWIALAYLTCVSMTGFAAYSWLLVNANPLMATTHAFVNPVVAALVGILVLEEKLRPAVLVSAALVGAGALLVLSRDGLSVRRRLRRAALLSLPEE
;
A
#
# COMPACT_ATOMS: atom_id res chain seq x y z
N MET A 1 19.61 10.35 11.72
CA MET A 1 19.96 8.92 11.66
C MET A 1 18.71 8.08 11.95
N PRO A 2 18.41 7.07 11.12
CA PRO A 2 17.37 6.10 11.44
C PRO A 2 17.71 5.42 12.77
N SER A 3 16.76 5.33 13.69
CA SER A 3 17.01 4.69 15.00
C SER A 3 16.96 3.18 14.88
N THR A 4 17.56 2.49 15.84
CA THR A 4 17.48 1.04 16.01
C THR A 4 16.05 0.50 15.91
N LEU A 5 15.04 1.21 16.44
CA LEU A 5 13.62 0.83 16.35
C LEU A 5 13.09 0.77 14.91
N THR A 6 13.56 1.66 14.03
CA THR A 6 13.16 1.68 12.63
C THR A 6 13.74 0.46 11.90
N PHE A 7 15.00 0.11 12.17
CA PHE A 7 15.62 -1.09 11.62
C PHE A 7 15.00 -2.38 12.16
N LEU A 8 14.67 -2.42 13.45
CA LEU A 8 13.97 -3.56 14.06
C LEU A 8 12.57 -3.73 13.47
N GLY A 9 11.82 -2.64 13.31
CA GLY A 9 10.49 -2.68 12.70
C GLY A 9 10.54 -3.14 11.24
N LEU A 10 11.50 -2.63 10.46
CA LEU A 10 11.73 -3.08 9.08
C LEU A 10 12.12 -4.56 9.03
N GLY A 11 13.01 -4.99 9.91
CA GLY A 11 13.44 -6.39 10.00
C GLY A 11 12.30 -7.34 10.34
N LEU A 12 11.41 -6.96 11.27
CA LEU A 12 10.20 -7.72 11.60
C LEU A 12 9.23 -7.81 10.41
N GLY A 13 9.03 -6.71 9.68
CA GLY A 13 8.20 -6.69 8.47
C GLY A 13 8.73 -7.62 7.39
N ILE A 14 10.01 -7.48 7.04
CA ILE A 14 10.68 -8.34 6.04
C ILE A 14 10.65 -9.81 6.50
N GLY A 15 10.94 -10.07 7.77
CA GLY A 15 10.89 -11.40 8.37
C GLY A 15 9.51 -12.04 8.30
N GLY A 16 8.44 -11.27 8.54
CA GLY A 16 7.06 -11.75 8.43
C GLY A 16 6.67 -12.15 7.01
N VAL A 17 7.10 -11.38 6.01
CA VAL A 17 6.89 -11.70 4.58
C VAL A 17 7.71 -12.93 4.18
N ALA A 18 8.98 -13.01 4.59
CA ALA A 18 9.84 -14.17 4.32
C ALA A 18 9.29 -15.44 4.98
N PHE A 19 8.78 -15.34 6.20
CA PHE A 19 8.10 -16.45 6.88
C PHE A 19 6.87 -16.92 6.10
N LEU A 20 6.06 -15.99 5.57
CA LEU A 20 4.90 -16.37 4.75
C LEU A 20 5.34 -17.13 3.50
N GLY A 21 6.36 -16.63 2.80
CA GLY A 21 6.88 -17.25 1.58
C GLY A 21 7.57 -18.60 1.81
N SER A 22 7.93 -18.93 3.05
CA SER A 22 8.47 -20.24 3.42
C SER A 22 7.39 -21.33 3.58
N ASP A 23 6.12 -20.93 3.71
CA ASP A 23 5.01 -21.86 3.71
C ASP A 23 4.81 -22.45 2.30
N SER A 24 4.65 -23.77 2.21
CA SER A 24 4.58 -24.48 0.92
C SER A 24 3.43 -24.04 0.04
N GLU A 25 2.32 -23.57 0.61
CA GLU A 25 1.17 -23.04 -0.16
C GLU A 25 1.42 -21.62 -0.69
N PHE A 26 2.37 -20.88 -0.12
CA PHE A 26 2.67 -19.50 -0.46
C PHE A 26 4.09 -19.31 -1.01
N ASN A 27 4.75 -20.40 -1.42
CA ASN A 27 6.06 -20.33 -2.05
C ASN A 27 5.97 -19.69 -3.43
N VAL A 28 6.22 -18.39 -3.48
CA VAL A 28 6.18 -17.56 -4.69
C VAL A 28 7.49 -17.58 -5.49
N GLY A 29 8.50 -18.37 -5.06
CA GLY A 29 9.79 -18.48 -5.73
C GLY A 29 10.43 -17.10 -6.00
N PRO A 30 10.91 -16.81 -7.23
CA PRO A 30 11.51 -15.51 -7.56
C PRO A 30 10.50 -14.35 -7.56
N GLY A 31 9.19 -14.62 -7.51
CA GLY A 31 8.14 -13.60 -7.45
C GLY A 31 8.28 -12.65 -6.25
N ILE A 32 8.92 -13.10 -5.16
CA ILE A 32 9.21 -12.25 -4.01
C ILE A 32 10.13 -11.07 -4.34
N ILE A 33 11.04 -11.25 -5.31
CA ILE A 33 11.95 -10.19 -5.76
C ILE A 33 11.17 -9.14 -6.53
N LEU A 34 10.25 -9.57 -7.40
CA LEU A 34 9.35 -8.67 -8.13
C LEU A 34 8.42 -7.91 -7.18
N ALA A 35 7.89 -8.58 -6.15
CA ALA A 35 7.07 -7.93 -5.12
C ALA A 35 7.87 -6.88 -4.33
N ALA A 36 9.13 -7.18 -3.97
CA ALA A 36 10.01 -6.22 -3.32
C ALA A 36 10.33 -5.02 -4.24
N ALA A 37 10.61 -5.26 -5.51
CA ALA A 37 10.82 -4.20 -6.50
C ALA A 37 9.58 -3.32 -6.65
N ALA A 38 8.39 -3.93 -6.73
CA ALA A 38 7.12 -3.21 -6.79
C ALA A 38 6.91 -2.32 -5.53
N ALA A 39 7.18 -2.85 -4.33
CA ALA A 39 7.09 -2.09 -3.09
C ALA A 39 8.09 -0.92 -3.03
N LEU A 40 9.31 -1.09 -3.56
CA LEU A 40 10.29 -0.02 -3.69
C LEU A 40 9.83 1.06 -4.67
N THR A 41 9.34 0.67 -5.84
CA THR A 41 8.78 1.61 -6.83
C THR A 41 7.61 2.38 -6.24
N TRP A 42 6.72 1.71 -5.49
CA TRP A 42 5.61 2.36 -4.79
C TRP A 42 6.09 3.38 -3.74
N SER A 43 7.11 3.01 -2.97
CA SER A 43 7.69 3.90 -1.95
C SER A 43 8.32 5.14 -2.56
N ILE A 44 9.07 4.98 -3.66
CA ILE A 44 9.67 6.09 -4.42
C ILE A 44 8.58 6.98 -5.01
N GLY A 45 7.56 6.37 -5.63
CA GLY A 45 6.42 7.11 -6.19
C GLY A 45 5.70 7.93 -5.13
N SER A 46 5.41 7.33 -3.97
CA SER A 46 4.74 8.00 -2.86
C SER A 46 5.58 9.16 -2.30
N TRP A 47 6.89 8.96 -2.16
CA TRP A 47 7.80 10.03 -1.78
C TRP A 47 7.79 11.16 -2.82
N TYR A 48 7.89 10.84 -4.11
CA TYR A 48 7.86 11.85 -5.18
C TYR A 48 6.55 12.63 -5.18
N THR A 49 5.41 11.95 -5.11
CA THR A 49 4.06 12.57 -5.05
C THR A 49 3.91 13.50 -3.85
N ALA A 50 4.52 13.18 -2.70
CA ALA A 50 4.47 14.03 -1.52
C ALA A 50 5.33 15.32 -1.64
N HIS A 51 6.25 15.41 -2.60
CA HIS A 51 7.20 16.52 -2.75
C HIS A 51 7.01 17.34 -4.03
N VAL A 52 6.01 17.01 -4.85
CA VAL A 52 5.71 17.72 -6.09
C VAL A 52 4.38 18.45 -5.96
N GLU A 53 4.30 19.66 -6.52
CA GLU A 53 3.05 20.41 -6.62
C GLU A 53 2.09 19.67 -7.56
N LEU A 54 1.09 19.01 -6.96
CA LEU A 54 0.02 18.37 -7.72
C LEU A 54 -1.01 19.43 -8.16
N PRO A 55 -1.69 19.21 -9.30
CA PRO A 55 -2.82 20.04 -9.71
C PRO A 55 -3.83 20.18 -8.56
N THR A 56 -4.45 21.35 -8.42
CA THR A 56 -5.43 21.64 -7.36
C THR A 56 -6.61 20.67 -7.33
N GLN A 57 -6.89 19.98 -8.44
CA GLN A 57 -7.95 18.97 -8.54
C GLN A 57 -7.37 17.54 -8.44
N VAL A 58 -7.47 16.94 -7.25
CA VAL A 58 -7.01 15.56 -6.98
C VAL A 58 -7.67 14.54 -7.90
N LEU A 59 -8.97 14.67 -8.18
CA LEU A 59 -9.69 13.77 -9.09
C LEU A 59 -9.12 13.78 -10.51
N TYR A 60 -8.72 14.97 -11.00
CA TYR A 60 -8.10 15.10 -12.32
C TYR A 60 -6.74 14.39 -12.33
N ALA A 61 -5.90 14.62 -11.32
CA ALA A 61 -4.60 13.96 -11.19
C ALA A 61 -4.74 12.43 -11.12
N SER A 62 -5.68 11.91 -10.32
CA SER A 62 -5.96 10.48 -10.22
C SER A 62 -6.49 9.88 -11.52
N GLY A 63 -7.31 10.62 -12.28
CA GLY A 63 -7.80 10.18 -13.59
C GLY A 63 -6.68 10.06 -14.61
N VAL A 64 -5.79 11.05 -14.70
CA VAL A 64 -4.62 11.02 -15.58
C VAL A 64 -3.68 9.87 -15.20
N SER A 65 -3.41 9.67 -13.91
CA SER A 65 -2.56 8.55 -13.44
C SER A 65 -3.14 7.19 -13.87
N HIS A 66 -4.44 6.95 -13.68
CA HIS A 66 -5.06 5.69 -14.12
C HIS A 66 -5.02 5.51 -15.64
N MET A 67 -5.19 6.59 -16.41
CA MET A 67 -5.12 6.51 -17.88
C MET A 67 -3.70 6.12 -18.34
N VAL A 68 -2.68 6.77 -17.79
CA VAL A 68 -1.27 6.49 -18.13
C VAL A 68 -0.88 5.08 -17.70
N SER A 69 -1.18 4.68 -16.46
CA SER A 69 -0.89 3.34 -15.95
C SER A 69 -1.66 2.26 -16.72
N GLY A 70 -2.94 2.51 -17.02
CA GLY A 70 -3.77 1.60 -17.80
C GLY A 70 -3.26 1.42 -19.22
N SER A 71 -2.88 2.50 -19.91
CA SER A 71 -2.27 2.43 -21.24
C SER A 71 -0.93 1.67 -21.22
N ALA A 72 -0.09 1.90 -20.21
CA ALA A 72 1.17 1.17 -20.06
C ALA A 72 0.94 -0.33 -19.84
N LEU A 73 -0.02 -0.71 -19.00
CA LEU A 73 -0.39 -2.11 -18.78
C LEU A 73 -0.99 -2.75 -20.04
N LEU A 74 -1.80 -2.03 -20.81
CA LEU A 74 -2.31 -2.50 -22.10
C LEU A 74 -1.18 -2.74 -23.10
N LEU A 75 -0.18 -1.85 -23.18
CA LEU A 75 1.00 -2.05 -24.03
C LEU A 75 1.77 -3.30 -23.60
N ILE A 76 2.00 -3.49 -22.31
CA ILE A 76 2.67 -4.69 -21.79
C ILE A 76 1.86 -5.95 -22.12
N SER A 77 0.55 -5.95 -21.88
CA SER A 77 -0.33 -7.08 -22.21
C SER A 77 -0.32 -7.42 -23.70
N THR A 78 -0.30 -6.39 -24.57
CA THR A 78 -0.17 -6.58 -26.02
C THR A 78 1.19 -7.16 -26.42
N ALA A 79 2.28 -6.69 -25.82
CA ALA A 79 3.63 -7.20 -26.07
C ALA A 79 3.81 -8.63 -25.53
N SER A 80 3.12 -8.98 -24.45
CA SER A 80 3.09 -10.33 -23.86
C SER A 80 2.21 -11.32 -24.63
N GLY A 81 1.44 -10.85 -25.62
CA GLY A 81 0.63 -11.72 -26.48
C GLY A 81 -0.69 -12.17 -25.86
N GLU A 82 -1.24 -11.45 -24.89
CA GLU A 82 -2.48 -11.82 -24.20
C GLU A 82 -3.75 -11.41 -24.97
N VAL A 83 -3.63 -10.53 -25.97
CA VAL A 83 -4.74 -9.99 -26.77
C VAL A 83 -5.64 -11.06 -27.41
N PRO A 84 -5.14 -12.19 -27.95
CA PRO A 84 -5.99 -13.24 -28.51
C PRO A 84 -7.00 -13.81 -27.51
N GLN A 85 -6.69 -13.81 -26.20
CA GLN A 85 -7.57 -14.30 -25.13
C GLN A 85 -8.77 -13.37 -24.88
N LEU A 86 -8.67 -12.09 -25.26
CA LEU A 86 -9.79 -11.14 -25.20
C LEU A 86 -10.82 -11.43 -26.31
N VAL A 87 -10.35 -11.88 -27.48
CA VAL A 87 -11.17 -12.09 -28.68
C VAL A 87 -11.82 -13.47 -28.71
N SER A 88 -11.22 -14.46 -28.03
CA SER A 88 -11.74 -15.84 -27.96
C SER A 88 -13.07 -16.01 -27.21
N GLY A 89 -13.64 -14.95 -26.63
CA GLY A 89 -14.90 -15.02 -25.89
C GLY A 89 -14.82 -15.81 -24.57
N SER A 90 -13.62 -16.11 -24.11
CA SER A 90 -13.33 -16.88 -22.89
C SER A 90 -13.52 -16.08 -21.59
N ILE A 91 -13.80 -14.79 -21.68
CA ILE A 91 -13.94 -13.90 -20.52
C ILE A 91 -15.39 -13.84 -20.07
N SER A 92 -15.63 -14.23 -18.82
CA SER A 92 -16.97 -14.24 -18.24
C SER A 92 -17.54 -12.82 -18.07
N GLN A 93 -18.87 -12.70 -18.08
CA GLN A 93 -19.55 -11.44 -17.75
C GLN A 93 -19.19 -10.96 -16.33
N ALA A 94 -19.00 -11.88 -15.38
CA ALA A 94 -18.58 -11.56 -14.02
C ALA A 94 -17.22 -10.86 -13.98
N SER A 95 -16.27 -11.26 -14.84
CA SER A 95 -14.96 -10.61 -14.97
C SER A 95 -15.06 -9.16 -15.43
N TRP A 96 -15.95 -8.87 -16.39
CA TRP A 96 -16.20 -7.50 -16.85
C TRP A 96 -16.85 -6.63 -15.76
N ILE A 97 -17.81 -7.18 -15.02
CA ILE A 97 -18.43 -6.48 -13.89
C ILE A 97 -17.39 -6.20 -12.79
N ALA A 98 -16.55 -7.19 -12.47
CA ALA A 98 -15.47 -7.03 -11.49
C ALA A 98 -14.46 -5.96 -11.94
N LEU A 99 -14.09 -5.92 -13.22
CA LEU A 99 -13.19 -4.91 -13.76
C LEU A 99 -13.77 -3.50 -13.65
N ALA A 100 -15.05 -3.32 -14.00
CA ALA A 100 -15.74 -2.04 -13.88
C ALA A 100 -15.81 -1.58 -12.41
N TYR A 101 -16.20 -2.50 -11.52
CA TYR A 101 -16.21 -2.26 -10.08
C TYR A 101 -14.83 -1.83 -9.56
N LEU A 102 -13.77 -2.60 -9.87
CA LEU A 102 -12.41 -2.31 -9.43
C LEU A 102 -11.90 -0.97 -9.97
N THR A 103 -12.24 -0.61 -11.20
CA THR A 103 -11.82 0.67 -11.81
C THR A 103 -12.44 1.85 -11.05
N CYS A 104 -13.75 1.84 -10.83
CA CYS A 104 -14.45 2.93 -10.14
C CYS A 104 -14.01 3.05 -8.67
N VAL A 105 -13.87 1.92 -7.96
CA VAL A 105 -13.46 1.91 -6.55
C VAL A 105 -11.99 2.30 -6.40
N SER A 106 -11.10 1.85 -7.30
CA SER A 106 -9.68 2.21 -7.25
C SER A 106 -9.45 3.70 -7.50
N MET A 107 -10.20 4.32 -8.41
CA MET A 107 -10.15 5.77 -8.62
C MET A 107 -10.47 6.53 -7.32
N THR A 108 -11.50 6.10 -6.61
CA THR A 108 -11.90 6.73 -5.34
C THR A 108 -10.86 6.51 -4.25
N GLY A 109 -10.35 5.28 -4.11
CA GLY A 109 -9.33 4.94 -3.12
C GLY A 109 -8.01 5.68 -3.36
N PHE A 110 -7.55 5.74 -4.61
CA PHE A 110 -6.33 6.46 -4.96
C PHE A 110 -6.49 7.97 -4.77
N ALA A 111 -7.63 8.56 -5.13
CA ALA A 111 -7.91 9.96 -4.88
C ALA A 111 -7.88 10.30 -3.38
N ALA A 112 -8.46 9.44 -2.53
CA ALA A 112 -8.41 9.60 -1.08
C ALA A 112 -6.96 9.50 -0.55
N TYR A 113 -6.18 8.55 -1.06
CA TYR A 113 -4.76 8.41 -0.72
C TYR A 113 -3.94 9.64 -1.11
N SER A 114 -4.07 10.11 -2.35
CA SER A 114 -3.36 11.32 -2.83
C SER A 114 -3.76 12.56 -2.04
N TRP A 115 -5.04 12.70 -1.70
CA TRP A 115 -5.50 13.79 -0.85
C TRP A 115 -4.87 13.72 0.55
N LEU A 116 -4.84 12.53 1.18
CA LEU A 116 -4.21 12.33 2.49
C LEU A 116 -2.71 12.61 2.49
N LEU A 117 -1.98 12.26 1.42
CA LEU A 117 -0.55 12.53 1.32
C LEU A 117 -0.23 14.03 1.38
N VAL A 118 -1.11 14.87 0.84
CA VAL A 118 -0.91 16.33 0.78
C VAL A 118 -1.52 17.05 1.99
N ASN A 119 -2.63 16.53 2.53
CA ASN A 119 -3.44 17.23 3.53
C ASN A 119 -3.29 16.69 4.96
N ALA A 120 -2.74 15.48 5.13
CA ALA A 120 -2.52 14.85 6.43
C ALA A 120 -1.05 14.53 6.65
N ASN A 121 -0.71 14.04 7.85
CA ASN A 121 0.62 13.51 8.09
C ASN A 121 0.85 12.31 7.14
N PRO A 122 1.90 12.31 6.29
CA PRO A 122 2.19 11.20 5.38
C PRO A 122 2.29 9.85 6.09
N LEU A 123 2.70 9.86 7.37
CA LEU A 123 2.73 8.68 8.21
C LEU A 123 1.34 8.07 8.46
N MET A 124 0.30 8.90 8.59
CA MET A 124 -1.08 8.42 8.71
C MET A 124 -1.58 7.89 7.37
N ALA A 125 -1.27 8.59 6.27
CA ALA A 125 -1.64 8.14 4.95
C ALA A 125 -1.10 6.73 4.64
N THR A 126 0.12 6.40 5.07
CA THR A 126 0.72 5.07 4.85
C THR A 126 0.17 3.96 5.75
N THR A 127 -0.59 4.28 6.81
CA THR A 127 -1.19 3.26 7.68
C THR A 127 -2.20 2.36 6.96
N HIS A 128 -2.78 2.83 5.84
CA HIS A 128 -3.68 2.03 5.01
C HIS A 128 -3.04 0.71 4.57
N ALA A 129 -1.73 0.71 4.30
CA ALA A 129 -1.00 -0.49 3.88
C ALA A 129 -1.00 -1.60 4.95
N PHE A 130 -1.19 -1.24 6.23
CA PHE A 130 -1.27 -2.19 7.34
C PHE A 130 -2.71 -2.58 7.68
N VAL A 131 -3.66 -1.68 7.47
CA VAL A 131 -5.09 -1.93 7.72
C VAL A 131 -5.71 -2.76 6.61
N ASN A 132 -5.33 -2.52 5.35
CA ASN A 132 -5.93 -3.19 4.19
C ASN A 132 -5.85 -4.73 4.25
N PRO A 133 -4.72 -5.38 4.60
CA PRO A 133 -4.67 -6.83 4.76
C PRO A 133 -5.63 -7.38 5.81
N VAL A 134 -5.82 -6.64 6.92
CA VAL A 134 -6.77 -7.03 7.98
C VAL A 134 -8.20 -6.94 7.46
N VAL A 135 -8.54 -5.83 6.79
CA VAL A 135 -9.88 -5.66 6.19
C VAL A 135 -10.14 -6.72 5.13
N ALA A 136 -9.16 -7.01 4.27
CA ALA A 136 -9.27 -8.05 3.25
C ALA A 136 -9.50 -9.43 3.87
N ALA A 137 -8.74 -9.79 4.92
CA ALA A 137 -8.92 -11.06 5.62
C ALA A 137 -10.29 -11.17 6.30
N LEU A 138 -10.78 -10.08 6.93
CA LEU A 138 -12.11 -10.06 7.53
C LEU A 138 -13.21 -10.21 6.49
N VAL A 139 -13.12 -9.51 5.36
CA VAL A 139 -14.07 -9.66 4.25
C VAL A 139 -14.01 -11.07 3.68
N GLY A 140 -12.83 -11.65 3.51
CA GLY A 140 -12.66 -13.06 3.07
C GLY A 140 -13.33 -14.05 4.03
N ILE A 141 -13.16 -13.90 5.34
CA ILE A 141 -13.84 -14.74 6.33
C ILE A 141 -15.36 -14.55 6.28
N LEU A 142 -15.84 -13.31 6.24
CA LEU A 142 -17.26 -12.99 6.39
C LEU A 142 -18.08 -13.24 5.12
N VAL A 143 -17.47 -13.05 3.95
CA VAL A 143 -18.16 -13.12 2.65
C VAL A 143 -17.84 -14.39 1.89
N LEU A 144 -16.60 -14.88 1.97
CA LEU A 144 -16.11 -16.05 1.24
C LEU A 144 -15.93 -17.29 2.14
N GLU A 145 -16.23 -17.17 3.43
CA GLU A 145 -16.06 -18.23 4.44
C GLU A 145 -14.62 -18.80 4.49
N GLU A 146 -13.63 -17.95 4.19
CA GLU A 146 -12.23 -18.35 4.14
C GLU A 146 -11.69 -18.77 5.51
N LYS A 147 -10.97 -19.90 5.55
CA LYS A 147 -10.25 -20.36 6.74
C LYS A 147 -8.81 -19.85 6.70
N LEU A 148 -8.49 -18.89 7.55
CA LEU A 148 -7.13 -18.35 7.64
C LEU A 148 -6.16 -19.38 8.21
N ARG A 149 -5.10 -19.67 7.46
CA ARG A 149 -4.01 -20.56 7.90
C ARG A 149 -3.18 -19.87 8.99
N PRO A 150 -2.63 -20.63 9.96
CA PRO A 150 -1.78 -20.05 11.01
C PRO A 150 -0.61 -19.24 10.47
N ALA A 151 -0.01 -19.67 9.35
CA ALA A 151 1.10 -18.96 8.72
C ALA A 151 0.71 -17.52 8.33
N VAL A 152 -0.47 -17.32 7.76
CA VAL A 152 -1.00 -16.00 7.38
C VAL A 152 -1.15 -15.11 8.62
N LEU A 153 -1.68 -15.66 9.71
CA LEU A 153 -1.87 -14.93 10.97
C LEU A 153 -0.55 -14.51 11.60
N VAL A 154 0.44 -15.41 11.65
CA VAL A 154 1.77 -15.12 12.20
C VAL A 154 2.49 -14.07 11.34
N SER A 155 2.45 -14.20 10.02
CA SER A 155 3.02 -13.19 9.12
C SER A 155 2.35 -11.83 9.26
N ALA A 156 1.02 -11.78 9.33
CA ALA A 156 0.28 -10.55 9.56
C ALA A 156 0.65 -9.90 10.90
N ALA A 157 0.81 -10.70 11.97
CA ALA A 157 1.24 -10.22 13.28
C ALA A 157 2.66 -9.65 13.24
N LEU A 158 3.61 -10.32 12.57
CA LEU A 158 5.00 -9.86 12.42
C LEU A 158 5.08 -8.55 11.63
N VAL A 159 4.38 -8.47 10.50
CA VAL A 159 4.31 -7.25 9.68
C VAL A 159 3.64 -6.11 10.43
N GLY A 160 2.52 -6.38 11.10
CA GLY A 160 1.80 -5.41 11.92
C GLY A 160 2.64 -4.89 13.10
N ALA A 161 3.34 -5.77 13.82
CA ALA A 161 4.23 -5.39 14.90
C ALA A 161 5.40 -4.52 14.39
N GLY A 162 6.02 -4.91 13.27
CA GLY A 162 7.07 -4.13 12.62
C GLY A 162 6.59 -2.72 12.24
N ALA A 163 5.40 -2.63 11.66
CA ALA A 163 4.76 -1.36 11.32
C ALA A 163 4.51 -0.49 12.56
N LEU A 164 3.92 -1.05 13.63
CA LEU A 164 3.65 -0.32 14.88
C LEU A 164 4.93 0.22 15.53
N LEU A 165 6.04 -0.51 15.45
CA LEU A 165 7.33 -0.03 15.95
C LEU A 165 7.86 1.16 15.16
N VAL A 166 7.69 1.17 13.84
CA VAL A 166 8.06 2.32 12.99
C VAL A 166 7.16 3.52 13.30
N LEU A 167 5.84 3.30 13.31
CA LEU A 167 4.82 4.35 13.48
C LEU A 167 4.88 5.01 14.86
N SER A 168 5.07 4.23 15.92
CA SER A 168 5.11 4.74 17.29
C SER A 168 6.23 5.75 17.52
N ARG A 169 7.38 5.57 16.88
CA ARG A 169 8.51 6.51 16.98
C ARG A 169 8.22 7.83 16.28
N ASP A 170 7.69 7.79 15.07
CA ASP A 170 7.46 9.01 14.30
C ASP A 170 6.36 9.85 14.95
N GLY A 171 5.32 9.23 15.51
CA GLY A 171 4.32 9.90 16.35
C GLY A 171 4.93 10.56 17.60
N LEU A 172 5.88 9.90 18.27
CA LEU A 172 6.60 10.47 19.42
C LEU A 172 7.50 11.65 19.01
N SER A 173 8.11 11.60 17.82
CA SER A 173 8.98 12.67 17.32
C SER A 173 8.20 13.94 16.98
N VAL A 174 7.01 13.80 16.39
CA VAL A 174 6.09 14.91 16.08
C VAL A 174 5.58 15.55 17.37
N ARG A 175 5.12 14.75 18.33
CA ARG A 175 4.68 15.26 19.65
C ARG A 175 5.78 16.04 20.38
N ARG A 176 7.04 15.57 20.32
CA ARG A 176 8.18 16.28 20.91
C ARG A 176 8.47 17.62 20.22
N ARG A 177 8.34 17.70 18.89
CA ARG A 177 8.52 18.95 18.13
C ARG A 177 7.43 19.97 18.45
N LEU A 178 6.17 19.55 18.46
CA LEU A 178 5.04 20.42 18.82
C LEU A 178 5.16 20.94 20.25
N ARG A 179 5.53 20.07 21.20
CA ARG A 179 5.77 20.47 22.59
C ARG A 179 6.94 21.46 22.72
N ARG A 180 8.02 21.29 21.97
CA ARG A 180 9.12 22.27 21.93
C ARG A 180 8.69 23.61 21.34
N ALA A 181 7.96 23.61 20.23
CA ALA A 181 7.46 24.83 19.62
C ALA A 181 6.54 25.60 20.58
N ALA A 182 5.64 24.89 21.27
CA ALA A 182 4.75 25.48 22.28
C ALA A 182 5.50 26.07 23.49
N LEU A 183 6.62 25.47 23.88
CA LEU A 183 7.46 25.99 24.98
C LEU A 183 8.27 27.22 24.57
N LEU A 184 8.68 27.33 23.30
CA LEU A 184 9.43 28.48 22.77
C LEU A 184 8.52 29.68 22.44
N SER A 185 7.21 29.48 22.32
CA SER A 185 6.22 30.55 22.12
C SER A 185 5.72 31.18 23.42
N LEU A 186 6.22 30.73 24.58
CA LEU A 186 5.91 31.37 25.86
C LEU A 186 6.70 32.68 25.96
N PRO A 187 6.06 33.82 26.28
CA PRO A 187 6.78 35.07 26.49
C PRO A 187 7.74 34.92 27.67
N GLU A 188 8.99 35.36 27.49
CA GLU A 188 9.94 35.45 28.62
C GLU A 188 9.50 36.61 29.52
N GLU A 189 9.19 36.29 30.78
CA GLU A 189 8.82 37.27 31.83
C GLU A 189 10.02 38.11 32.29
#